data_AF-A0A841TCV6-F1
#
_entry.id   AF-A0A841TCV6-F1
#
_cell.length_a   1.000
_cell.length_b   1.000
_cell.length_c   1.000
_cell.angle_alpha   90.00
_cell.angle_beta   90.00
_cell.angle_gamma   90.00
#
_symmetry.space_group_name_H-M   'P 1'
#
loop_
_entity.id
_entity.type
_entity.pdbx_description
1 polymer ?
#
loop_
_entity_poly.entity_id
_entity_poly.type
_entity_poly.pdbx_seq_one_letter_code
_entity_poly.pdbx_strand_id
1 'polypeptide(L)' 'MNNSKSQFLPLSILGIMILIFGVVDIIFVNPVIGIVLAVIGAILAAFGWSRHKKLKRQ' A
#
# COMPACT_ATOMS: atom_id res chain seq x y z
N MET A 1 -8.68 5.63 -27.73
CA MET A 1 -8.90 4.22 -27.38
C MET A 1 -8.49 4.01 -25.92
N ASN A 2 -9.49 3.92 -25.03
CA ASN A 2 -9.52 3.50 -23.60
C ASN A 2 -8.26 3.65 -22.70
N ASN A 3 -8.16 4.76 -21.95
CA ASN A 3 -7.18 4.96 -20.85
C ASN A 3 -7.80 4.92 -19.43
N SER A 4 -8.91 4.20 -19.20
CA SER A 4 -9.73 4.40 -17.98
C SER A 4 -9.90 3.19 -17.03
N LYS A 5 -9.08 2.13 -17.15
CA LYS A 5 -9.27 0.90 -16.33
C LYS A 5 -8.15 0.55 -15.34
N SER A 6 -7.04 1.26 -15.27
CA SER A 6 -5.87 0.84 -14.46
C SER A 6 -5.73 1.52 -13.09
N GLN A 7 -6.62 2.42 -12.70
CA GLN A 7 -6.47 3.29 -11.51
C GLN A 7 -6.51 2.59 -10.14
N PHE A 8 -6.84 1.29 -10.06
CA PHE A 8 -6.88 0.53 -8.80
C PHE A 8 -5.67 -0.38 -8.54
N LEU A 9 -4.99 -0.83 -9.61
CA LEU A 9 -3.75 -1.61 -9.48
C LEU A 9 -2.59 -0.81 -8.86
N PRO A 10 -2.28 0.44 -9.28
CA PRO A 10 -1.10 1.15 -8.80
C PRO A 10 -1.22 1.50 -7.31
N LEU A 11 -2.43 1.74 -6.80
CA LEU A 11 -2.61 2.07 -5.37
C LEU A 11 -2.34 0.86 -4.46
N SER A 12 -2.77 -0.34 -4.87
CA SER A 12 -2.48 -1.57 -4.11
C SER A 12 -0.99 -1.94 -4.19
N ILE A 13 -0.38 -1.80 -5.38
CA ILE A 13 1.05 -2.05 -5.58
C ILE A 13 1.89 -1.06 -4.76
N LEU A 14 1.51 0.22 -4.74
CA LEU A 14 2.16 1.25 -3.92
C LEU A 14 2.09 0.92 -2.43
N GLY A 15 0.92 0.49 -1.94
CA GLY A 15 0.76 0.08 -0.54
C GLY A 15 1.67 -1.09 -0.17
N ILE A 16 1.76 -2.11 -1.03
CA ILE A 16 2.64 -3.27 -0.82
C ILE A 16 4.12 -2.85 -0.87
N MET A 17 4.53 -2.00 -1.81
CA MET A 17 5.91 -1.51 -1.89
C MET A 17 6.32 -0.74 -0.63
N ILE A 18 5.46 0.16 -0.13
CA ILE A 18 5.73 0.93 1.10
C ILE A 18 5.84 -0.02 2.31
N LEU A 19 5.01 -1.06 2.36
CA LEU A 19 5.04 -2.04 3.44
C LEU A 19 6.35 -2.84 3.43
N ILE A 20 6.79 -3.33 2.26
CA ILE A 20 8.08 -4.02 2.11
C ILE A 20 9.24 -3.10 2.49
N PHE A 21 9.20 -1.84 2.03
CA PHE A 21 10.23 -0.86 2.33
C PHE A 21 10.32 -0.58 3.83
N GLY A 22 9.18 -0.41 4.51
CA GLY A 22 9.13 -0.25 5.96
C GLY A 22 9.71 -1.45 6.71
N VAL A 23 9.41 -2.68 6.29
CA VAL A 23 9.98 -3.90 6.92
C VAL A 23 11.50 -3.96 6.75
N VAL A 24 12.02 -3.64 5.57
CA VAL A 24 13.48 -3.59 5.33
C VAL A 24 14.12 -2.49 6.19
N ASP A 25 13.49 -1.32 6.29
CA ASP A 25 13.99 -0.18 7.06
C ASP A 25 14.06 -0.48 8.57
N ILE A 26 13.09 -1.26 9.09
CA ILE A 26 13.10 -1.76 10.48
C ILE A 26 14.35 -2.60 10.77
N ILE A 27 14.75 -3.43 9.80
CA ILE A 27 15.82 -4.42 9.98
C ILE A 27 17.20 -3.80 9.75
N PHE A 28 17.33 -2.90 8.77
CA PHE A 28 18.64 -2.48 8.26
C PHE A 28 19.06 -1.04 8.62
N VAL A 29 18.13 -0.13 8.90
CA VAL A 29 18.45 1.31 9.02
C VAL A 29 18.09 1.85 10.39
N ASN A 30 16.79 1.89 10.71
CA ASN A 30 16.32 2.41 11.98
C ASN A 30 14.92 1.84 12.31
N PRO A 31 14.81 1.05 13.40
CA PRO A 31 13.55 0.41 13.77
C PRO A 31 12.40 1.40 13.98
N VAL A 32 12.69 2.61 14.48
CA VAL A 32 11.65 3.62 14.76
C VAL A 32 11.04 4.16 13.45
N ILE A 33 11.90 4.53 12.49
CA ILE A 33 11.46 5.07 11.19
C ILE A 33 10.74 3.98 10.39
N GLY A 34 11.28 2.76 10.39
CA GLY A 34 10.68 1.63 9.70
C GLY A 34 9.32 1.24 10.28
N ILE A 35 9.10 1.31 11.60
CA ILE A 35 7.79 1.07 12.21
C ILE A 35 6.78 2.12 11.72
N VAL A 36 7.16 3.40 11.69
CA VAL A 36 6.27 4.47 11.19
C VAL A 36 5.90 4.23 9.73
N LEU A 37 6.87 3.89 8.88
CA LEU A 37 6.61 3.55 7.47
C LEU A 37 5.71 2.31 7.32
N ALA A 38 5.95 1.26 8.12
CA ALA A 38 5.17 0.04 8.08
C ALA A 38 3.70 0.28 8.50
N VAL A 39 3.46 1.09 9.52
CA VAL A 39 2.11 1.46 9.97
C VAL A 39 1.38 2.28 8.88
N ILE A 40 2.04 3.28 8.30
CA ILE A 40 1.45 4.08 7.22
C ILE A 40 1.17 3.21 5.98
N GLY A 41 2.10 2.33 5.61
CA GLY A 41 1.94 1.37 4.51
C GLY A 41 0.78 0.40 4.73
N ALA A 42 0.63 -0.12 5.95
CA ALA A 42 -0.48 -1.00 6.32
C ALA A 42 -1.84 -0.28 6.22
N ILE A 43 -1.93 0.97 6.66
CA ILE A 43 -3.14 1.79 6.53
C ILE A 43 -3.48 2.02 5.05
N LEU A 44 -2.50 2.38 4.23
CA LEU A 44 -2.68 2.58 2.79
C LEU A 44 -3.14 1.31 2.08
N ALA A 45 -2.53 0.16 2.42
CA ALA A 45 -2.90 -1.14 1.88
C ALA A 45 -4.34 -1.53 2.28
N ALA A 46 -4.71 -1.33 3.55
CA ALA A 46 -6.07 -1.58 4.04
C ALA A 46 -7.12 -0.67 3.37
N PHE A 47 -6.77 0.60 3.14
CA PHE A 47 -7.64 1.56 2.46
C PHE A 47 -7.80 1.22 0.97
N GLY A 48 -6.70 0.87 0.30
CA GLY A 48 -6.70 0.36 -1.07
C GLY A 48 -7.55 -0.89 -1.22
N TRP A 49 -7.40 -1.84 -0.29
CA TRP A 49 -8.20 -3.08 -0.26
C TRP A 49 -9.69 -2.82 -0.03
N SER A 50 -10.04 -1.94 0.93
CA SER A 50 -11.43 -1.56 1.17
C SER A 50 -12.06 -0.88 -0.04
N ARG A 51 -11.32 -0.02 -0.73
CA ARG A 51 -11.78 0.63 -1.96
C ARG A 51 -11.98 -0.38 -3.09
N HIS A 52 -11.05 -1.33 -3.24
CA HIS A 52 -11.14 -2.42 -4.23
C HIS A 52 -12.32 -3.36 -3.95
N LYS A 53 -12.61 -3.64 -2.68
CA LYS A 53 -13.76 -4.45 -2.25
C LYS A 53 -15.10 -3.75 -2.48
N LYS A 54 -15.13 -2.41 -2.39
CA LYS A 54 -16.30 -1.59 -2.72
C LYS A 54 -16.66 -1.64 -4.20
N LEU A 55 -15.66 -1.67 -5.08
CA LEU A 55 -15.86 -1.74 -6.54
C LEU A 55 -16.27 -3.12 -7.05
N LYS A 56 -15.93 -4.20 -6.33
CA LYS A 56 -16.39 -5.56 -6.65
C LYS A 56 -17.80 -5.87 -6.13
N ARG A 57 -18.37 -4.99 -5.30
CA ARG A 57 -19.73 -5.13 -4.73
C ARG A 57 -20.77 -4.23 -5.41
N GLN A 58 -20.36 -3.38 -6.35
CA GLN A 58 -21.24 -2.78 -7.36
C GLN A 58 -21.14 -3.60 -8.65
#